data_AF-A0A6I6LHE5-F1
#
_entry.id   AF-A0A6I6LHE5-F1
#
_cell.length_a   1.000
_cell.length_b   1.000
_cell.length_c   1.000
_cell.angle_alpha   90.00
_cell.angle_beta   90.00
_cell.angle_gamma   90.00
#
_symmetry.space_group_name_H-M   'P 1'
#
loop_
_entity.id
_entity.type
_entity.pdbx_description
1 polymer ?
#
loop_
_entity_poly.entity_id
_entity_poly.type
_entity_poly.pdbx_seq_one_letter_code
_entity_poly.pdbx_strand_id
1 'polypeptide(L)'
;MTQNVDRRARIVRVRTAESRIAQMELAKAKGSANQIRSIVDRIVALNNENVATSGTTDGMALAAIAETRVRLDTALRATSVPLEQAMQRVQRQQKNSIHTELREQGARRLLEKAEVERAKHNERKAAHARCHPGTGTKGEDI
;
A
#
# COMPACT_ATOMS: atom_id res chain seq x y z
N MET A 1 5.34 -30.31 15.65
CA MET A 1 5.43 -29.92 14.22
C MET A 1 4.17 -29.19 13.73
N THR A 2 2.97 -29.73 13.98
CA THR A 2 1.67 -29.09 13.62
C THR A 2 1.51 -27.68 14.19
N GLN A 3 1.73 -27.49 15.49
CA GLN A 3 1.64 -26.18 16.14
C GLN A 3 2.56 -25.09 15.52
N ASN A 4 3.70 -25.48 14.93
CA ASN A 4 4.62 -24.53 14.27
C ASN A 4 4.06 -24.04 12.93
N VAL A 5 3.49 -24.96 12.13
CA VAL A 5 2.81 -24.65 10.87
C VAL A 5 1.59 -23.77 11.13
N ASP A 6 0.75 -24.13 12.11
CA ASP A 6 -0.46 -23.35 12.45
C ASP A 6 -0.12 -21.93 12.95
N ARG A 7 0.96 -21.80 13.73
CA ARG A 7 1.49 -20.49 14.13
C ARG A 7 1.93 -19.68 12.92
N ARG A 8 2.67 -20.26 11.98
CA ARG A 8 3.13 -19.56 10.77
C ARG A 8 1.97 -19.19 9.84
N ALA A 9 0.96 -20.04 9.70
CA ALA A 9 -0.25 -19.73 8.96
C ALA A 9 -1.02 -18.55 9.56
N ARG A 10 -1.08 -18.44 10.90
CA ARG A 10 -1.63 -17.24 11.57
C ARG A 10 -0.81 -15.99 11.28
N ILE A 11 0.52 -16.08 11.32
CA ILE A 11 1.41 -14.94 11.01
C ILE A 11 1.19 -14.49 9.56
N VAL A 12 1.12 -15.40 8.60
CA VAL A 12 0.85 -15.07 7.19
C VAL A 12 -0.47 -14.29 7.06
N ARG A 13 -1.56 -14.77 7.70
CA ARG A 13 -2.85 -14.06 7.67
C ARG A 13 -2.74 -12.61 8.17
N VAL A 14 -2.03 -12.39 9.28
CA VAL A 14 -1.81 -11.03 9.81
C VAL A 14 -0.99 -10.20 8.83
N ARG A 15 0.11 -10.73 8.27
CA ARG A 15 0.95 -9.99 7.33
C ARG A 15 0.24 -9.66 6.02
N THR A 16 -0.63 -10.55 5.52
CA THR A 16 -1.48 -10.26 4.36
C THR A 16 -2.47 -9.14 4.65
N ALA A 17 -3.08 -9.12 5.84
CA ALA A 17 -3.96 -8.01 6.23
C ALA A 17 -3.19 -6.68 6.34
N GLU A 18 -2.01 -6.66 6.97
CA GLU A 18 -1.15 -5.47 7.06
C GLU A 18 -0.74 -4.94 5.68
N SER A 19 -0.31 -5.84 4.78
CA SER A 19 0.05 -5.53 3.40
C SER A 19 -1.12 -4.89 2.64
N ARG A 20 -2.33 -5.47 2.77
CA ARG A 20 -3.55 -4.91 2.17
C ARG A 20 -3.89 -3.52 2.73
N ILE A 21 -3.77 -3.32 4.04
CA ILE A 21 -4.00 -2.02 4.68
C ILE A 21 -3.01 -0.97 4.13
N ALA A 22 -1.72 -1.30 4.06
CA ALA A 22 -0.70 -0.39 3.55
C ALA A 22 -0.94 -0.02 2.07
N GLN A 23 -1.37 -0.98 1.24
CA GLN A 23 -1.76 -0.72 -0.15
C GLN A 23 -2.98 0.22 -0.24
N MET A 24 -3.99 0.03 0.62
CA MET A 24 -5.15 0.92 0.68
C MET A 24 -4.76 2.33 1.13
N GLU A 25 -3.87 2.47 2.11
CA GLU A 25 -3.36 3.77 2.55
C GLU A 25 -2.57 4.49 1.46
N LEU A 26 -1.75 3.75 0.70
CA LEU A 26 -1.05 4.28 -0.47
C LEU A 26 -2.04 4.76 -1.54
N ALA A 27 -3.07 3.98 -1.84
CA ALA A 27 -4.11 4.35 -2.79
C ALA A 27 -4.83 5.64 -2.37
N LYS A 28 -5.20 5.75 -1.08
CA LYS A 28 -5.78 6.97 -0.51
C LYS A 28 -4.84 8.17 -0.64
N ALA A 29 -3.57 8.02 -0.29
CA ALA A 29 -2.58 9.08 -0.42
C ALA A 29 -2.42 9.55 -1.88
N LYS A 30 -2.37 8.62 -2.83
CA LYS A 30 -2.33 8.93 -4.28
C LYS A 30 -3.60 9.67 -4.72
N GLY A 31 -4.77 9.22 -4.26
CA GLY A 31 -6.04 9.89 -4.52
C GLY A 31 -6.04 11.36 -4.06
N SER A 32 -5.63 11.61 -2.81
CA SER A 32 -5.53 12.98 -2.29
C SER A 32 -4.52 13.84 -3.05
N ALA A 33 -3.34 13.30 -3.40
CA ALA A 33 -2.35 14.03 -4.19
C ALA A 33 -2.89 14.39 -5.59
N ASN A 34 -3.60 13.45 -6.23
CA ASN A 34 -4.22 13.69 -7.54
C ASN A 34 -5.33 14.75 -7.48
N GLN A 35 -6.11 14.80 -6.40
CA GLN A 35 -7.12 15.84 -6.20
C GLN A 35 -6.48 17.23 -6.11
N ILE A 36 -5.40 17.38 -5.34
CA ILE A 36 -4.68 18.66 -5.23
C ILE A 36 -4.06 19.04 -6.57
N ARG A 37 -3.45 18.07 -7.28
CA ARG A 37 -2.91 18.32 -8.63
C ARG A 37 -4.00 18.78 -9.60
N SER A 38 -5.18 18.16 -9.58
CA SER A 38 -6.30 18.59 -10.41
C SER A 38 -6.78 20.00 -10.10
N ILE A 39 -6.73 20.43 -8.83
CA ILE A 39 -7.01 21.82 -8.44
C ILE A 39 -5.96 22.77 -9.04
N VAL A 40 -4.67 22.41 -8.93
CA VAL A 40 -3.57 23.17 -9.53
C VAL A 40 -3.75 23.31 -11.05
N ASP A 41 -3.99 22.19 -11.73
CA ASP A 41 -4.19 22.18 -13.19
C ASP A 41 -5.38 23.06 -13.58
N ARG A 42 -6.46 23.07 -12.78
CA ARG A 42 -7.62 23.92 -13.01
C ARG A 42 -7.33 25.40 -12.77
N ILE A 43 -6.53 25.76 -11.76
CA ILE A 43 -6.10 27.14 -11.54
C ILE A 43 -5.26 27.62 -12.72
N VAL A 44 -4.34 26.79 -13.22
CA VAL A 44 -3.52 27.11 -14.39
C VAL A 44 -4.38 27.29 -15.64
N ALA A 45 -5.34 26.39 -15.89
CA ALA A 45 -6.28 26.52 -16.99
C ALA A 45 -7.08 27.83 -16.92
N LEU A 46 -7.64 28.16 -15.75
CA LEU A 46 -8.37 29.41 -15.54
C LEU A 46 -7.48 30.64 -15.76
N ASN A 47 -6.21 30.60 -15.34
CA ASN A 47 -5.26 31.70 -15.61
C ASN A 47 -4.98 31.88 -17.11
N ASN A 48 -4.87 30.77 -17.85
CA ASN A 48 -4.65 30.78 -19.29
C ASN A 48 -5.89 31.24 -20.07
N GLU A 49 -7.09 30.97 -19.56
CA GLU A 49 -8.37 31.41 -20.13
C GLU A 49 -8.69 32.87 -19.76
N ASN A 50 -8.16 33.36 -18.63
CA ASN A 50 -8.36 34.72 -18.13
C ASN A 50 -7.49 35.74 -18.87
N VAL A 51 -7.79 35.90 -20.16
CA VAL A 51 -7.15 36.83 -21.09
C VAL A 51 -8.24 37.70 -21.72
N ALA A 52 -7.93 38.96 -21.98
CA ALA A 52 -8.82 39.80 -22.77
C ALA A 52 -8.96 39.20 -24.18
N THR A 53 -10.19 38.88 -24.59
CA THR A 53 -10.48 38.46 -25.96
C THR A 53 -10.32 39.67 -26.89
N SER A 54 -9.79 39.48 -28.10
CA SER A 54 -9.57 40.55 -29.07
C SER A 54 -10.85 41.35 -29.36
N GLY A 55 -10.85 42.65 -29.07
CA GLY A 55 -11.99 43.57 -29.24
C GLY A 55 -11.89 44.81 -28.34
N THR A 56 -12.88 45.71 -28.39
CA THR A 56 -13.00 46.85 -27.47
C THR A 56 -13.28 46.36 -26.05
N THR A 57 -12.24 46.30 -25.22
CA THR A 57 -12.32 46.00 -23.79
C THR A 57 -12.21 47.31 -23.00
N ASP A 58 -13.22 47.61 -22.19
CA ASP A 58 -13.20 48.79 -21.31
C ASP A 58 -12.22 48.59 -20.15
N GLY A 59 -11.68 49.68 -19.60
CA GLY A 59 -10.70 49.69 -18.50
C GLY A 59 -11.20 48.96 -17.26
N MET A 60 -12.52 49.00 -16.99
CA MET A 60 -13.16 48.23 -15.92
C MET A 60 -13.01 46.70 -16.11
N ALA A 61 -13.13 46.22 -17.35
CA ALA A 61 -12.97 44.80 -17.66
C ALA A 61 -11.50 44.36 -17.50
N LEU A 62 -10.55 45.21 -17.92
CA LEU A 62 -9.12 44.95 -17.72
C LEU A 62 -8.73 44.91 -16.24
N ALA A 63 -9.31 45.80 -15.41
CA ALA A 63 -9.10 45.78 -13.96
C ALA A 63 -9.61 44.49 -13.31
N ALA A 64 -10.81 44.02 -13.71
CA ALA A 64 -11.36 42.76 -13.22
C ALA A 64 -10.52 41.54 -13.64
N ILE A 65 -10.00 41.50 -14.87
CA ILE A 65 -9.07 40.47 -15.34
C ILE A 65 -7.78 40.47 -14.51
N ALA A 66 -7.21 41.65 -14.25
CA ALA A 66 -6.00 41.77 -13.44
C ALA A 66 -6.22 41.29 -12.00
N GLU A 67 -7.34 41.69 -11.38
CA GLU A 67 -7.68 41.25 -10.02
C GLU A 67 -7.88 39.73 -9.95
N THR A 68 -8.60 39.15 -10.90
CA THR A 68 -8.84 37.71 -10.94
C THR A 68 -7.55 36.92 -11.14
N ARG A 69 -6.60 37.40 -11.96
CA ARG A 69 -5.25 36.81 -12.06
C ARG A 69 -4.51 36.82 -10.73
N VAL A 70 -4.50 37.94 -10.02
CA VAL A 70 -3.86 38.05 -8.69
C VAL A 70 -4.46 37.04 -7.70
N ARG A 71 -5.79 36.87 -7.72
CA ARG A 71 -6.48 35.88 -6.88
C ARG A 71 -6.10 34.44 -7.26
N LEU A 72 -6.05 34.11 -8.55
CA LEU A 72 -5.65 32.79 -9.04
C LEU A 72 -4.17 32.48 -8.72
N ASP A 73 -3.27 33.44 -8.87
CA ASP A 73 -1.85 33.29 -8.50
C ASP A 73 -1.66 33.10 -7.00
N THR A 74 -2.51 33.76 -6.19
CA THR A 74 -2.52 33.57 -4.74
C THR A 74 -3.02 32.18 -4.38
N ALA A 75 -4.10 31.70 -5.02
CA ALA A 75 -4.59 30.34 -4.85
C ALA A 75 -3.54 29.29 -5.26
N LEU A 76 -2.85 29.50 -6.39
CA LEU A 76 -1.77 28.62 -6.85
C LEU A 76 -0.65 28.54 -5.81
N ARG A 77 -0.17 29.68 -5.31
CA ARG A 77 0.84 29.73 -4.24
C ARG A 77 0.36 29.02 -2.98
N ALA A 78 -0.89 29.21 -2.58
CA ALA A 78 -1.47 28.53 -1.42
C ALA A 78 -1.55 27.00 -1.58
N THR A 79 -1.66 26.49 -2.81
CA THR A 79 -1.70 25.02 -3.08
C THR A 79 -0.32 24.34 -3.12
N SER A 80 0.78 25.10 -3.21
CA SER A 80 2.14 24.56 -3.32
C SER A 80 2.53 23.66 -2.14
N VAL A 81 2.37 24.16 -0.91
CA VAL A 81 2.70 23.43 0.33
C VAL A 81 1.80 22.19 0.51
N PRO A 82 0.46 22.28 0.36
CA PRO A 82 -0.40 21.09 0.38
C PRO A 82 -0.01 20.02 -0.65
N LEU A 83 0.37 20.42 -1.87
CA LEU A 83 0.79 19.48 -2.90
C LEU A 83 2.08 18.78 -2.51
N GLU A 84 3.08 19.52 -2.03
CA GLU A 84 4.34 18.96 -1.57
C GLU A 84 4.11 17.96 -0.42
N GLN A 85 3.32 18.34 0.58
CA GLN A 85 2.99 17.48 1.72
C GLN A 85 2.27 16.20 1.27
N ALA A 86 1.33 16.31 0.32
CA ALA A 86 0.63 15.16 -0.24
C ALA A 86 1.59 14.24 -1.00
N MET A 87 2.51 14.78 -1.79
CA MET A 87 3.54 14.00 -2.48
C MET A 87 4.48 13.30 -1.50
N GLN A 88 4.94 13.99 -0.46
CA GLN A 88 5.75 13.39 0.61
C GLN A 88 4.98 12.27 1.34
N ARG A 89 3.66 12.42 1.53
CA ARG A 89 2.81 11.36 2.09
C ARG A 89 2.72 10.15 1.16
N VAL A 90 2.56 10.37 -0.16
CA VAL A 90 2.59 9.28 -1.15
C VAL A 90 3.91 8.52 -1.08
N GLN A 91 5.04 9.22 -1.04
CA GLN A 91 6.36 8.58 -0.94
C GLN A 91 6.51 7.75 0.34
N ARG A 92 6.08 8.29 1.49
CA ARG A 92 6.09 7.56 2.76
C ARG A 92 5.25 6.29 2.70
N GLN A 93 4.04 6.38 2.16
CA GLN A 93 3.15 5.22 2.05
C GLN A 93 3.61 4.22 0.99
N GLN A 94 4.30 4.66 -0.06
CA GLN A 94 4.91 3.78 -1.04
C GLN A 94 6.00 2.92 -0.40
N LYS A 95 6.88 3.55 0.41
CA LYS A 95 7.91 2.83 1.17
C LYS A 95 7.29 1.83 2.16
N ASN A 96 6.24 2.24 2.87
CA ASN A 96 5.53 1.37 3.81
C ASN A 96 4.90 0.16 3.10
N SER A 97 4.19 0.39 2.00
CA SER A 97 3.56 -0.67 1.20
C SER A 97 4.57 -1.71 0.71
N ILE A 98 5.72 -1.27 0.18
CA ILE A 98 6.79 -2.18 -0.26
C ILE A 98 7.31 -3.00 0.92
N HIS A 99 7.54 -2.35 2.07
CA HIS A 99 8.06 -3.02 3.26
C HIS A 99 7.09 -4.07 3.82
N THR A 100 5.80 -3.77 3.88
CA THR A 100 4.78 -4.72 4.34
C THR A 100 4.62 -5.88 3.38
N GLU A 101 4.73 -5.64 2.07
CA GLU A 101 4.70 -6.70 1.06
C GLU A 101 5.90 -7.64 1.17
N LEU A 102 7.11 -7.10 1.36
CA LEU A 102 8.31 -7.91 1.60
C LEU A 102 8.18 -8.77 2.87
N ARG A 103 7.62 -8.22 3.94
CA ARG A 103 7.34 -8.98 5.18
C ARG A 103 6.31 -10.08 4.96
N GLU A 104 5.28 -9.82 4.18
CA GLU A 104 4.28 -10.82 3.79
C GLU A 104 4.93 -11.97 3.00
N GLN A 105 5.70 -11.64 1.97
CA GLN A 105 6.42 -12.63 1.16
C GLN A 105 7.38 -13.47 2.03
N GLY A 106 8.12 -12.82 2.94
CA GLY A 106 8.97 -13.49 3.91
C GLY A 106 8.19 -14.47 4.80
N ALA A 107 7.03 -14.06 5.31
CA ALA A 107 6.17 -14.91 6.12
C ALA A 107 5.63 -16.12 5.32
N ARG A 108 5.26 -15.94 4.05
CA ARG A 108 4.79 -17.01 3.16
C ARG A 108 5.90 -18.06 2.92
N ARG A 109 7.12 -17.63 2.57
CA ARG A 109 8.28 -18.53 2.41
C ARG A 109 8.58 -19.32 3.69
N LEU A 110 8.40 -18.66 4.83
CA LEU A 110 8.60 -19.25 6.14
C LEU A 110 7.54 -20.31 6.48
N LEU A 111 6.30 -20.14 6.05
CA LEU A 111 5.23 -21.13 6.18
C LEU A 111 5.52 -22.34 5.28
N GLU A 112 5.81 -22.10 4.01
CA GLU A 112 6.15 -23.14 3.03
C GLU A 112 7.29 -24.05 3.53
N LYS A 113 8.37 -23.45 4.04
CA LYS A 113 9.46 -24.22 4.67
C LYS A 113 8.99 -25.12 5.81
N ALA A 114 8.09 -24.62 6.66
CA ALA A 114 7.58 -25.39 7.79
C ALA A 114 6.65 -26.53 7.34
N GLU A 115 5.89 -26.34 6.27
CA GLU A 115 5.06 -27.38 5.67
C GLU A 115 5.91 -28.50 5.05
N VAL A 116 6.98 -28.13 4.34
CA VAL A 116 7.96 -29.08 3.79
C VAL A 116 8.62 -29.90 4.91
N GLU A 117 9.09 -29.25 5.98
CA GLU A 117 9.70 -29.97 7.10
C GLU A 117 8.69 -30.86 7.85
N ARG A 118 7.42 -30.45 7.94
CA ARG A 118 6.35 -31.30 8.48
C ARG A 118 6.13 -32.53 7.60
N ALA A 119 6.09 -32.37 6.28
CA ALA A 119 5.91 -33.47 5.33
C ALA A 119 7.06 -34.48 5.44
N LYS A 120 8.31 -34.01 5.43
CA LYS A 120 9.50 -34.86 5.64
C LYS A 120 9.45 -35.61 6.96
N HIS A 121 9.04 -34.96 8.05
CA HIS A 121 8.93 -35.61 9.36
C HIS A 121 7.87 -36.72 9.36
N ASN A 122 6.70 -36.47 8.75
CA ASN A 122 5.63 -37.46 8.63
C ASN A 122 6.07 -38.65 7.78
N GLU A 123 6.77 -38.40 6.66
CA GLU A 123 7.32 -39.45 5.81
C GLU A 123 8.33 -40.34 6.54
N ARG A 124 9.26 -39.74 7.31
CA ARG A 124 10.20 -40.49 8.16
C ARG A 124 9.50 -41.34 9.20
N LYS A 125 8.47 -40.80 9.86
CA LYS A 125 7.65 -41.57 10.82
C LYS A 125 6.95 -42.75 10.14
N ALA A 126 6.36 -42.52 8.96
CA ALA A 126 5.70 -43.58 8.20
C ALA A 126 6.69 -44.66 7.72
N ALA A 127 7.88 -44.27 7.28
CA ALA A 127 8.94 -45.20 6.90
C ALA A 127 9.42 -46.04 8.09
N HIS A 128 9.66 -45.42 9.25
CA HIS A 128 10.03 -46.14 10.47
C HIS A 128 8.94 -47.15 10.90
N ALA A 129 7.67 -46.76 10.83
CA ALA A 129 6.55 -47.66 11.14
C ALA A 129 6.48 -48.88 10.20
N ARG A 130 6.85 -48.72 8.92
CA ARG A 130 6.94 -49.84 7.96
C ARG A 130 8.10 -50.80 8.25
N CYS A 131 9.25 -50.28 8.73
CA CYS A 131 10.43 -51.09 9.02
C CYS A 131 10.37 -51.81 10.38
N HIS A 132 9.60 -51.29 11.34
CA HIS A 132 9.43 -51.89 12.67
C HIS A 132 7.95 -52.11 13.01
N PRO A 133 7.27 -53.07 12.37
CA PRO A 133 5.82 -53.26 12.51
C PRO A 133 5.36 -53.84 13.86
N GLY A 134 6.26 -54.12 14.82
CA GLY A 134 5.95 -54.92 16.02
C GLY A 134 6.46 -54.41 17.38
N THR A 135 6.89 -53.15 17.50
CA THR A 135 7.33 -52.59 18.81
C THR A 135 6.23 -51.86 19.60
N GLY A 136 4.98 -51.91 19.15
CA GLY A 136 3.81 -51.53 19.95
C GLY A 136 3.02 -52.79 20.31
N THR A 137 2.73 -53.00 21.60
CA THR A 137 2.01 -54.15 22.20
C THR A 137 2.87 -55.36 22.64
N LYS A 138 3.90 -55.12 23.44
CA LYS A 138 4.35 -56.12 24.43
C LYS A 138 4.54 -55.42 25.77
N GLY A 139 3.47 -55.36 26.58
CA GLY A 139 3.56 -54.74 27.90
C GLY A 139 2.24 -54.43 28.61
N GLU A 140 1.14 -55.13 28.31
CA GLU A 140 -0.04 -55.18 29.18
C GLU A 140 -0.59 -56.62 29.10
N ASP A 141 0.10 -57.53 29.78
CA ASP A 141 -0.50 -58.76 30.29
C ASP A 141 0.14 -59.02 31.67
N ILE A 142 -0.73 -59.25 32.65
CA ILE A 142 -0.57 -59.46 34.11
C ILE A 142 -0.68 -58.19 34.96
#